data_AF-A0A9W6YUK9-F1
#
_entry.id   AF-A0A9W6YUK9-F1
#
_cell.length_a   1.000
_cell.length_b   1.000
_cell.length_c   1.000
_cell.angle_alpha   90.00
_cell.angle_beta   90.00
_cell.angle_gamma   90.00
#
_symmetry.space_group_name_H-M   'P 1'
#
loop_
_entity.id
_entity.type
_entity.pdbx_description
1 polymer ?
#
loop_
_entity_poly.entity_id
_entity_poly.type
_entity_poly.pdbx_seq_one_letter_code
_entity_poly.pdbx_strand_id
1 'polypeptide(L)'
;MFYSSRAARTDSYYNKYTHQMSPAMLRARQPYFWKNMAMLTVLGGISLSVYIYTYNFLQQDDFEDIPIPPISDEQLAELKKEYEESKKNKQ
;
A
#
# COMPACT_ATOMS: atom_id res chain seq x y z
N MET A 1 -3.98 -57.81 22.94
CA MET A 1 -2.95 -57.41 21.97
C MET A 1 -3.20 -55.94 21.62
N PHE A 2 -2.53 -55.01 22.31
CA PHE A 2 -2.73 -53.56 22.11
C PHE A 2 -1.87 -53.10 20.94
N TYR A 3 -2.50 -52.63 19.86
CA TYR A 3 -1.78 -52.13 18.69
C TYR A 3 -1.19 -50.76 19.00
N SER A 4 0.08 -50.72 19.42
CA SER A 4 0.86 -49.49 19.51
C SER A 4 1.31 -49.10 18.11
N SER A 5 0.46 -48.36 17.39
CA SER A 5 0.84 -47.73 16.13
C SER A 5 1.63 -46.45 16.42
N ARG A 6 2.93 -46.59 16.66
CA ARG A 6 3.89 -45.50 16.41
C ARG A 6 4.01 -45.31 14.90
N ALA A 7 2.95 -44.83 14.26
CA ALA A 7 3.04 -44.35 12.90
C ALA A 7 3.95 -43.13 12.93
N ALA A 8 5.10 -43.24 12.27
CA ALA A 8 5.99 -42.14 11.98
C ALA A 8 5.18 -41.09 11.20
N ARG A 9 4.55 -40.15 11.91
CA ARG A 9 3.97 -38.98 11.29
C ARG A 9 5.16 -38.15 10.82
N THR A 10 5.29 -37.98 9.53
CA THR A 10 5.99 -36.81 9.02
C THR A 10 5.18 -35.62 9.55
N ASP A 11 5.65 -35.00 10.63
CA ASP A 11 5.00 -33.83 11.22
C ASP A 11 5.13 -32.68 10.21
N SER A 12 4.21 -32.67 9.24
CA SER A 12 4.08 -31.59 8.27
C SER A 12 3.95 -30.29 9.05
N TYR A 13 4.80 -29.31 8.72
CA TYR A 13 4.80 -28.01 9.36
C TYR A 13 3.42 -27.35 9.31
N TYR A 14 2.64 -27.62 8.26
CA TYR A 14 1.27 -27.13 8.12
C TYR A 14 0.25 -28.27 8.10
N ASN A 15 -0.90 -28.02 8.71
CA ASN A 15 -2.06 -28.88 8.59
C ASN A 15 -2.67 -28.71 7.18
N LYS A 16 -2.76 -29.80 6.42
CA LYS A 16 -3.25 -29.80 5.03
C LYS A 16 -4.71 -29.31 4.89
N TYR A 17 -5.54 -29.50 5.91
CA TYR A 17 -6.97 -29.19 5.84
C TYR A 17 -7.27 -27.81 6.42
N THR A 18 -6.68 -27.49 7.57
CA THR A 18 -6.92 -26.20 8.24
C THR A 18 -5.95 -25.10 7.81
N HIS A 19 -4.87 -25.46 7.09
CA HIS A 19 -3.76 -24.56 6.72
C HIS A 19 -3.09 -23.89 7.92
N GLN A 20 -3.35 -24.39 9.14
CA GLN A 20 -2.77 -23.88 10.36
C GLN A 20 -1.35 -24.40 10.54
N MET A 21 -0.56 -23.57 11.21
CA MET A 21 0.83 -23.87 11.56
C MET A 21 0.89 -24.87 12.72
N SER A 22 1.85 -25.78 12.69
CA SER A 22 2.09 -26.70 13.80
C SER A 22 2.63 -25.95 15.05
N PRO A 23 2.38 -26.47 16.26
CA PRO A 23 2.91 -25.86 17.49
C PRO A 23 4.45 -25.79 17.53
N ALA A 24 5.15 -26.72 16.87
CA ALA A 24 6.60 -26.67 16.74
C ALA A 24 7.06 -25.46 15.92
N MET A 25 6.38 -25.19 14.81
CA MET A 25 6.68 -24.06 13.94
C MET A 25 6.36 -22.71 14.59
N LEU A 26 5.24 -22.62 15.34
CA LEU A 26 4.89 -21.41 16.09
C LEU A 26 5.95 -21.02 17.12
N ARG A 27 6.55 -22.01 17.81
CA ARG A 27 7.66 -21.78 18.75
C ARG A 27 8.94 -21.34 18.05
N ALA A 28 9.29 -21.96 16.92
CA ALA A 28 10.50 -21.64 16.17
C ALA A 28 10.57 -20.17 15.72
N ARG A 29 9.42 -19.51 15.49
CA ARG A 29 9.35 -18.10 15.06
C ARG A 29 9.20 -17.07 16.18
N GLN A 30 8.87 -17.48 17.40
CA GLN A 30 8.73 -16.57 18.55
C GLN A 30 9.88 -15.56 18.69
N PRO A 31 11.17 -15.97 18.61
CA PRO A 31 12.28 -15.04 18.85
C PRO A 31 12.46 -13.98 17.75
N TYR A 32 11.86 -14.15 16.58
CA TYR A 32 12.02 -13.23 15.44
C TYR A 32 10.86 -12.25 15.28
N PHE A 33 9.73 -12.48 15.95
CA PHE A 33 8.53 -11.65 15.78
C PHE A 33 8.83 -10.16 16.01
N TRP A 34 9.41 -9.83 17.16
CA TRP A 34 9.72 -8.44 17.51
C TRP A 34 10.78 -7.81 16.61
N LYS A 35 11.81 -8.57 16.21
CA LYS A 35 12.86 -8.07 15.30
C LYS A 35 12.30 -7.75 13.92
N ASN A 36 11.44 -8.63 13.40
CA ASN A 36 10.79 -8.43 12.11
C ASN A 36 9.77 -7.29 12.15
N MET A 37 9.01 -7.16 13.24
CA MET A 37 8.09 -6.04 13.43
C MET A 37 8.84 -4.71 13.52
N ALA A 38 9.95 -4.65 14.23
CA ALA A 38 10.78 -3.45 14.28
C ALA A 38 11.28 -3.06 12.87
N MET A 39 11.77 -4.03 12.08
CA MET A 39 12.20 -3.77 10.71
C MET A 39 11.05 -3.28 9.82
N LEU A 40 9.88 -3.89 9.95
CA LEU A 40 8.67 -3.46 9.23
C LEU A 40 8.29 -2.02 9.60
N THR A 41 8.31 -1.69 10.90
CA THR A 41 8.01 -0.34 11.40
C THR A 41 9.01 0.68 10.88
N VAL A 42 10.31 0.37 10.87
CA VAL A 42 11.34 1.27 10.33
C VAL A 42 11.10 1.51 8.84
N LEU A 43 10.93 0.45 8.06
CA LEU A 43 10.73 0.56 6.62
C LEU A 43 9.43 1.31 6.27
N GLY A 44 8.33 0.95 6.93
CA GLY A 44 7.04 1.61 6.75
C GLY A 44 7.05 3.06 7.24
N GLY A 45 7.71 3.31 8.37
CA GLY A 45 7.86 4.64 8.96
C GLY A 45 8.64 5.59 8.05
N ILE A 46 9.74 5.14 7.45
CA ILE A 46 10.51 5.95 6.50
C ILE A 46 9.64 6.31 5.29
N SER A 47 9.00 5.33 4.65
CA SER A 47 8.16 5.58 3.47
C SER A 47 7.00 6.53 3.77
N LEU A 48 6.31 6.33 4.90
CA LEU A 48 5.20 7.19 5.32
C LEU A 48 5.69 8.60 5.66
N SER A 49 6.84 8.72 6.33
CA SER A 49 7.43 10.02 6.68
C SER A 49 7.79 10.84 5.45
N VAL A 50 8.41 10.21 4.43
CA VAL A 50 8.73 10.87 3.16
C VAL A 50 7.45 11.33 2.46
N TYR A 51 6.41 10.50 2.41
CA TYR A 51 5.12 10.87 1.84
C TYR A 51 4.50 12.08 2.55
N ILE A 52 4.37 12.02 3.89
CA ILE A 52 3.78 13.10 4.68
C ILE A 52 4.59 14.39 4.52
N TYR A 53 5.92 14.31 4.59
CA TYR A 53 6.79 15.46 4.38
C TYR A 53 6.56 16.09 3.01
N THR A 54 6.56 15.26 1.96
CA THR A 54 6.40 15.74 0.57
C THR A 54 5.01 16.36 0.38
N TYR A 55 3.97 15.73 0.91
CA TYR A 55 2.61 16.25 0.86
C TYR A 55 2.50 17.63 1.53
N ASN A 56 2.97 17.75 2.77
CA ASN A 56 2.93 19.02 3.50
C ASN A 56 3.81 20.11 2.88
N PHE A 57 4.94 19.73 2.27
CA PHE A 57 5.84 20.66 1.61
C PHE A 57 5.27 21.20 0.31
N LEU A 58 4.75 20.32 -0.57
CA LEU A 58 4.22 20.71 -1.87
C LEU A 58 2.83 21.35 -1.78
N GLN A 59 2.04 21.06 -0.75
CA GLN A 59 0.68 21.60 -0.64
C GLN A 59 0.64 23.11 -0.38
N GLN A 60 1.76 23.75 -0.04
CA GLN A 60 1.84 25.17 0.29
C GLN A 60 1.90 26.11 -0.93
N ASP A 61 2.00 25.58 -2.15
CA ASP A 61 2.07 26.40 -3.37
C ASP A 61 0.65 26.68 -3.90
N ASP A 62 0.23 27.95 -3.88
CA ASP A 62 -1.10 28.41 -4.29
C ASP A 62 -1.16 28.84 -5.77
N PHE A 63 -0.05 28.77 -6.52
CA PHE A 63 0.06 29.11 -7.95
C PHE A 63 -0.47 30.50 -8.35
N GLU A 64 -0.72 31.40 -7.40
CA GLU A 64 -1.32 32.71 -7.64
C GLU A 64 -0.40 33.66 -8.42
N ASP A 65 0.91 33.41 -8.39
CA ASP A 65 1.94 34.21 -9.04
C ASP A 65 2.20 33.81 -10.50
N ILE A 66 1.56 32.75 -11.01
CA ILE A 66 1.71 32.30 -12.39
C ILE A 66 0.91 33.23 -13.31
N PRO A 67 1.56 34.05 -14.16
CA PRO A 67 0.85 34.91 -15.09
C PRO A 67 0.17 34.05 -16.17
N ILE A 68 -1.12 34.32 -16.41
CA ILE A 68 -1.87 33.66 -17.47
C ILE A 68 -1.31 34.14 -18.82
N PRO A 69 -0.90 33.23 -19.73
CA PRO A 69 -0.44 33.62 -21.04
C PRO A 69 -1.55 34.36 -21.81
N PRO A 70 -1.24 35.43 -22.55
CA PRO A 70 -2.24 36.14 -23.33
C PRO A 70 -2.80 35.23 -24.43
N ILE A 71 -4.12 35.05 -24.45
CA ILE A 71 -4.86 34.27 -25.44
C ILE A 71 -5.85 35.17 -26.17
N SER A 72 -6.12 34.88 -27.44
CA SER A 72 -7.14 35.63 -28.20
C SER A 72 -8.55 35.23 -27.76
N ASP A 73 -9.50 36.14 -27.91
CA ASP A 73 -10.91 35.91 -27.53
C ASP A 73 -11.54 34.72 -28.29
N GLU A 74 -11.12 34.49 -29.53
CA GLU A 74 -11.56 33.37 -30.36
C GLU A 74 -11.08 32.02 -29.78
N GLN A 75 -9.80 31.93 -29.39
CA GLN A 75 -9.23 30.72 -28.80
C GLN A 75 -9.85 30.44 -27.43
N LEU A 76 -10.11 31.47 -26.63
CA LEU A 76 -10.81 31.34 -25.35
C LEU A 76 -12.21 30.74 -25.52
N ALA A 77 -12.94 31.17 -26.56
CA ALA A 77 -14.28 30.65 -26.84
C ALA A 77 -14.25 29.18 -27.28
N GLU A 78 -13.24 28.77 -28.04
CA GLU A 78 -13.03 27.38 -28.44
C GLU A 78 -12.66 26.48 -27.26
N LEU A 79 -11.70 26.91 -26.43
CA LEU A 79 -11.29 26.22 -25.19
C LEU A 79 -12.45 26.02 -24.21
N LYS A 80 -13.32 27.03 -24.05
CA LYS A 80 -14.51 26.91 -23.19
C LYS A 80 -15.50 25.87 -23.72
N LYS A 81 -15.73 25.83 -25.03
CA LYS A 81 -16.60 24.82 -25.66
C LYS A 81 -16.04 23.41 -25.45
N GLU A 82 -14.75 23.23 -25.70
CA GLU A 82 -14.07 21.94 -25.51
C GLU A 82 -14.14 21.48 -24.03
N TYR A 83 -13.93 22.39 -23.08
CA TYR A 83 -14.07 22.09 -21.65
C TYR A 83 -15.49 21.67 -21.28
N GLU A 84 -16.52 22.35 -21.79
CA GLU A 84 -17.91 21.99 -21.53
C GLU A 84 -18.31 20.65 -22.15
N GLU A 85 -17.82 20.35 -23.35
CA GLU A 85 -18.03 19.06 -24.02
C GLU A 85 -17.33 17.92 -23.27
N SER A 86 -16.08 18.11 -22.87
CA SER A 86 -15.34 17.10 -22.10
C SER A 86 -15.95 16.86 -20.72
N LYS A 87 -16.45 17.90 -20.04
CA LYS A 87 -17.17 17.78 -18.76
C LYS A 87 -18.47 16.97 -18.91
N LYS A 88 -19.23 17.21 -19.99
CA LYS A 88 -20.46 16.44 -20.29
C LYS A 88 -20.17 14.98 -20.65
N ASN A 89 -19.09 14.70 -21.37
CA ASN A 89 -18.69 13.32 -21.72
C ASN A 89 -18.17 12.50 -20.53
N LYS A 90 -17.68 13.16 -19.48
CA LYS A 90 -17.11 12.50 -18.29
C LYS A 90 -18.15 12.19 -17.22
N GLN A 91 -19.38 12.67 -17.40
CA GLN A 91 -20.51 12.55 -16.46
C GLN A 91 -21.51 11.51 -16.95
#